data_AF-A0A670ZRV7-F1
#
_entry.id   AF-A0A670ZRV7-F1
#
_cell.length_a   1.000
_cell.length_b   1.000
_cell.length_c   1.000
_cell.angle_alpha   90.00
_cell.angle_beta   90.00
_cell.angle_gamma   90.00
#
_symmetry.space_group_name_H-M   'P 1'
#
loop_
_entity.id
_entity.type
_entity.pdbx_description
1 polymer ?
#
loop_
_entity_poly.entity_id
_entity_poly.type
_entity_poly.pdbx_seq_one_letter_code
_entity_poly.pdbx_strand_id
1 'polypeptide(L)' 'MEGGVDGPIGIPFPDHSSDILSSLNEQRNNGLLCDVVILVDGQEFPTHRSVLAACSQYFKKRSPKGIT' A
#
# COMPACT_ATOMS: atom_id res chain seq x y z
N MET A 1 16.42 -21.24 38.25
CA MET A 1 16.89 -21.77 36.95
C MET A 1 16.18 -20.99 35.88
N GLU A 2 16.96 -20.37 35.00
CA GLU A 2 16.55 -19.33 34.06
C GLU A 2 15.48 -19.83 33.08
N GLY A 3 14.42 -19.04 32.92
CA GLY A 3 13.39 -19.27 31.92
C GLY A 3 13.99 -19.06 30.54
N GLY A 4 14.21 -20.15 29.80
CA GLY A 4 14.67 -20.11 28.42
C GLY A 4 13.66 -19.36 27.56
N VAL A 5 14.10 -18.26 26.95
CA VAL A 5 13.32 -17.52 25.95
C VAL A 5 13.47 -18.23 24.61
N ASP A 6 12.90 -19.43 24.49
CA ASP A 6 12.89 -20.21 23.25
C ASP A 6 11.78 -19.71 22.30
N GLY A 7 11.81 -18.40 22.03
CA GLY A 7 10.91 -17.72 21.11
C GLY A 7 11.59 -17.44 19.78
N PRO A 8 10.83 -17.35 18.67
CA PRO A 8 11.41 -16.96 17.39
C PRO A 8 12.11 -15.59 17.51
N ILE A 9 13.35 -15.53 17.05
CA ILE A 9 14.13 -14.28 17.01
C ILE A 9 13.51 -13.36 15.95
N GLY A 10 12.95 -12.24 16.39
CA GLY A 10 12.45 -11.19 15.49
C GLY A 10 13.60 -10.29 15.02
N ILE A 11 14.00 -10.40 13.75
CA ILE A 11 15.00 -9.52 13.15
C ILE A 11 14.30 -8.26 12.62
N PRO A 12 14.61 -7.06 13.16
CA PRO A 12 14.02 -5.83 12.68
C PRO A 12 14.69 -5.39 11.36
N PHE A 13 13.87 -4.94 10.41
CA PHE A 13 14.31 -4.29 9.17
C PHE A 13 13.78 -2.85 9.17
N PRO A 14 14.55 -1.88 9.71
CA PRO A 14 14.05 -0.54 10.00
C PRO A 14 13.58 0.21 8.74
N ASP A 15 14.23 -0.02 7.59
CA ASP A 15 13.95 0.70 6.34
C ASP A 15 12.95 -0.03 5.42
N HIS A 16 12.53 -1.25 5.78
CA HIS A 16 11.75 -2.11 4.90
C HIS A 16 10.44 -1.45 4.43
N SER A 17 9.74 -0.74 5.31
CA SER A 17 8.49 -0.05 4.96
C SER A 17 8.74 1.11 3.98
N SER A 18 9.86 1.83 4.13
CA SER A 18 10.26 2.90 3.23
C SER A 18 10.59 2.36 1.84
N ASP A 19 11.37 1.27 1.77
CA ASP A 19 11.73 0.63 0.50
C ASP A 19 10.49 0.15 -0.25
N ILE A 20 9.56 -0.50 0.45
CA ILE A 20 8.27 -0.94 -0.12
C ILE A 20 7.47 0.26 -0.65
N LEU A 21 7.37 1.35 0.12
CA LEU A 21 6.67 2.56 -0.34
C LEU A 21 7.35 3.20 -1.56
N SER A 22 8.69 3.18 -1.62
CA SER A 22 9.45 3.69 -2.78
C SER A 22 9.12 2.87 -4.02
N SER A 23 9.17 1.54 -3.94
CA SER A 23 8.82 0.66 -5.06
C SER A 23 7.36 0.82 -5.51
N LEU A 24 6.42 0.97 -4.59
CA LEU A 24 5.01 1.22 -4.94
C LEU A 24 4.82 2.58 -5.62
N ASN A 25 5.60 3.59 -5.24
CA ASN A 25 5.56 4.89 -5.89
C ASN A 25 6.14 4.84 -7.31
N GLU A 26 7.21 4.09 -7.54
CA GLU A 26 7.76 3.85 -8.88
C GLU A 26 6.75 3.11 -9.78
N GLN A 27 6.11 2.06 -9.26
CA GLN A 27 5.03 1.35 -9.96
C GLN A 27 3.91 2.31 -10.37
N ARG A 28 3.47 3.17 -9.45
CA ARG A 28 2.45 4.21 -9.70
C ARG A 28 2.87 5.16 -10.82
N ASN A 29 4.09 5.68 -10.78
CA ASN A 29 4.60 6.63 -11.77
C ASN A 29 4.74 6.01 -13.17
N ASN A 30 5.04 4.70 -13.22
CA ASN A 30 5.19 3.96 -14.48
C ASN A 30 3.87 3.33 -14.96
N GLY A 31 2.77 3.46 -14.21
CA GLY A 31 1.49 2.82 -14.50
C GLY A 31 1.53 1.28 -14.43
N LEU A 32 2.50 0.72 -13.70
CA LEU A 32 2.66 -0.72 -13.54
C LEU A 32 1.89 -1.20 -12.31
N LEU A 33 1.23 -2.35 -12.42
CA LEU A 33 0.52 -3.02 -11.32
C LEU A 33 -0.58 -2.16 -10.64
N CYS A 34 -0.95 -1.03 -11.26
CA CYS A 34 -2.05 -0.20 -10.81
C CYS A 34 -3.38 -0.86 -11.19
N ASP A 35 -4.24 -1.04 -10.18
CA ASP A 35 -5.52 -1.76 -10.29
C ASP A 35 -6.74 -0.82 -10.21
N VAL A 36 -6.49 0.50 -10.17
CA VAL A 36 -7.51 1.55 -10.22
C VAL A 36 -6.93 2.82 -10.84
N VAL A 37 -7.79 3.60 -11.51
CA VAL A 37 -7.49 4.96 -11.97
C VAL A 37 -8.45 5.91 -11.27
N ILE A 38 -7.93 6.99 -10.68
CA ILE A 38 -8.77 8.08 -10.16
C ILE A 38 -8.87 9.14 -11.24
N LEU A 39 -10.09 9.53 -11.60
CA LEU A 39 -10.35 10.68 -12.46
C LEU A 39 -10.65 11.91 -11.60
N VAL A 40 -9.87 12.99 -11.76
CA VAL A 40 -10.11 14.28 -11.11
C VAL A 40 -10.01 15.36 -12.17
N ASP A 41 -11.10 16.10 -12.38
CA ASP A 41 -11.19 17.20 -13.35
C ASP A 41 -10.67 16.84 -14.76
N GLY A 42 -10.93 15.61 -15.20
CA GLY A 42 -10.51 15.09 -16.51
C GLY A 42 -9.08 14.56 -16.57
N GLN A 43 -8.33 14.60 -15.47
CA GLN A 43 -6.99 14.00 -15.37
C GLN A 43 -7.05 12.63 -14.70
N GLU A 44 -6.33 11.67 -15.29
CA GLU A 44 -6.24 10.29 -14.82
C GLU A 44 -5.02 10.07 -13.90
N PHE A 45 -5.25 9.35 -12.81
CA PHE A 45 -4.22 8.99 -11.83
C PHE A 45 -4.27 7.47 -11.55
N PRO A 46 -3.50 6.66 -12.30
CA PRO A 46 -3.34 5.24 -11.99
C PRO A 46 -2.70 5.07 -10.60
N THR A 47 -3.22 4.16 -9.79
CA THR A 47 -2.76 3.93 -8.42
C THR A 47 -3.18 2.55 -7.90
N HIS A 48 -2.87 2.28 -6.63
CA HIS A 48 -3.14 1.01 -5.95
C HIS A 48 -4.29 1.18 -4.95
N ARG A 49 -5.35 0.39 -5.11
CA ARG A 49 -6.52 0.41 -4.23
C ARG A 49 -6.17 0.14 -2.77
N SER A 50 -5.26 -0.81 -2.55
CA SER A 50 -4.79 -1.21 -1.22
C SER A 50 -4.12 -0.05 -0.48
N VAL A 51 -3.25 0.69 -1.17
CA VAL A 51 -2.55 1.86 -0.63
C VAL A 51 -3.56 2.97 -0.31
N LEU A 52 -4.50 3.27 -1.21
CA LEU A 52 -5.55 4.26 -0.95
C LEU A 52 -6.40 3.90 0.28
N ALA A 53 -6.81 2.64 0.40
CA ALA A 53 -7.61 2.14 1.52
C ALA A 53 -6.83 2.15 2.85
N ALA A 54 -5.51 1.91 2.81
CA ALA A 54 -4.65 2.00 3.99
C ALA A 54 -4.50 3.45 4.48
N CYS A 55 -4.40 4.42 3.56
CA CYS A 55 -4.09 5.81 3.87
C CYS A 55 -5.32 6.72 4.02
N SER A 56 -6.52 6.31 3.57
CA SER A 56 -7.72 7.16 3.58
C SER A 56 -8.98 6.38 3.91
N GLN A 57 -9.70 6.83 4.94
CA GLN A 57 -10.99 6.24 5.33
C GLN A 57 -12.06 6.38 4.24
N TYR A 58 -11.99 7.43 3.43
CA TYR A 58 -12.90 7.61 2.29
C TYR A 58 -12.73 6.47 1.29
N PHE A 59 -11.50 6.21 0.86
CA PHE A 59 -11.21 5.13 -0.09
C PHE A 59 -11.37 3.73 0.54
N LYS A 60 -11.11 3.59 1.85
CA LYS A 60 -11.34 2.34 2.59
C LYS A 60 -12.82 1.93 2.60
N LYS A 61 -13.70 2.89 2.92
CA LYS A 61 -15.16 2.67 2.94
C LYS A 61 -15.73 2.51 1.54
N ARG A 62 -15.10 3.13 0.54
CA ARG A 62 -15.38 2.94 -0.88
C ARG A 62 -14.75 1.63 -1.39
N SER A 63 -15.12 0.50 -0.77
CA SER A 63 -14.95 -0.81 -1.38
C SER A 63 -15.80 -0.87 -2.67
N PRO A 64 -15.35 -1.52 -3.77
CA PRO A 64 -15.95 -1.35 -5.09
C PRO A 64 -17.35 -1.95 -5.13
N LYS A 65 -18.37 -1.11 -4.91
CA LYS A 65 -19.66 -1.30 -5.56
C LYS A 65 -19.67 -0.48 -6.84
N GLY A 66 -18.79 -0.89 -7.77
CA GLY A 66 -18.71 -0.35 -9.12
C GLY A 66 -18.39 1.14 -9.24
N ILE A 67 -18.32 1.54 -10.51
CA ILE A 67 -18.13 2.89 -11.07
C ILE A 67 -16.68 3.20 -11.47
N THR A 68 -16.51 2.99 -12.79
CA THR A 68 -15.59 3.52 -13.84
C THR A 68 -14.15 3.78 -13.49
#